data_AF-A0A8H5FH88-F1
#
_entry.id   AF-A0A8H5FH88-F1
#
_cell.length_a   1.000
_cell.length_b   1.000
_cell.length_c   1.000
_cell.angle_alpha   90.00
_cell.angle_beta   90.00
_cell.angle_gamma   90.00
#
_symmetry.space_group_name_H-M   'P 1'
#
loop_
_entity.id
_entity.type
_entity.pdbx_description
1 polymer ?
#
loop_
_entity_poly.entity_id
_entity_poly.type
_entity_poly.pdbx_seq_one_letter_code
_entity_poly.pdbx_strand_id
1 'polypeptide(L)'
;MEEGNLCHDCQTKLIVQERPPFPQLEGMLHSTYIPSNSEIMQVHTRIESANHDLDLYEAEIEKLLQTLSTLKQQRNELQRHRNCCRAVVSSFRRIPPELWAEIFLFALDNQPLLVAEHRIVAPRFLFRRHVRSGGM
;
A
#
# COMPACT_ATOMS: atom_id res chain seq x y z
N MET A 1 -20.38 11.59 -17.76
CA MET A 1 -19.17 12.32 -17.35
C MET A 1 -19.06 12.24 -15.83
N GLU A 2 -18.33 11.25 -15.32
CA GLU A 2 -18.05 11.16 -13.88
C GLU A 2 -16.67 11.79 -13.61
N GLU A 3 -16.65 12.89 -12.86
CA GLU A 3 -15.41 13.54 -12.41
C GLU A 3 -14.98 12.93 -11.07
N GLY A 4 -13.97 12.05 -11.11
CA GLY A 4 -13.33 11.53 -9.90
C GLY A 4 -12.25 12.50 -9.42
N ASN A 5 -12.45 13.14 -8.27
CA ASN A 5 -11.39 13.93 -7.63
C ASN A 5 -10.31 12.99 -7.07
N LEU A 6 -9.11 13.00 -7.67
CA LEU A 6 -7.98 12.18 -7.20
C LEU A 6 -7.34 12.76 -5.94
N CYS A 7 -7.46 14.07 -5.74
CA CYS A 7 -6.78 14.81 -4.68
C CYS A 7 -7.54 16.10 -4.39
N HIS A 8 -8.09 16.24 -3.18
CA HIS A 8 -8.83 17.42 -2.75
C HIS A 8 -7.92 18.67 -2.65
N ASP A 9 -6.67 18.48 -2.24
CA ASP A 9 -5.77 19.61 -1.94
C ASP A 9 -5.06 20.16 -3.18
N CYS A 10 -4.82 19.31 -4.18
CA CYS A 10 -4.15 19.66 -5.42
C CYS A 10 -5.10 19.76 -6.63
N GLN A 11 -6.41 19.61 -6.40
CA GLN A 11 -7.50 19.71 -7.38
C GLN A 11 -7.27 18.91 -8.68
N THR A 12 -6.44 17.87 -8.63
CA THR A 12 -6.15 17.05 -9.80
C THR A 12 -7.38 16.17 -10.09
N LYS A 13 -8.00 16.39 -11.24
CA LYS A 13 -9.18 15.65 -11.69
C LYS A 13 -8.76 14.55 -12.67
N LEU A 14 -9.26 13.33 -12.46
CA LEU A 14 -9.25 12.32 -13.50
C LEU A 14 -10.50 12.52 -14.35
N ILE A 15 -10.34 12.97 -15.59
CA ILE A 15 -11.45 13.08 -16.53
C ILE A 15 -11.51 11.75 -17.28
N VAL A 16 -12.48 10.91 -16.93
CA VAL A 16 -12.78 9.70 -17.70
C VAL A 16 -13.87 10.05 -18.71
N GLN A 17 -13.54 9.98 -20.00
CA GLN A 17 -14.56 10.12 -21.03
C GLN A 17 -15.31 8.79 -21.16
N GLU A 18 -16.60 8.78 -20.80
CA GLU A 18 -17.48 7.65 -21.08
C GLU A 18 -17.71 7.56 -22.59
N ARG A 19 -17.18 6.51 -23.22
CA ARG A 19 -17.54 6.19 -24.60
C ARG A 19 -18.90 5.51 -24.63
N PRO A 20 -19.82 5.91 -25.51
CA PRO A 20 -21.04 5.14 -25.73
C PRO A 20 -20.67 3.73 -26.21
N PRO A 21 -21.43 2.69 -25.81
CA PRO A 21 -21.29 1.35 -26.38
C PRO A 21 -21.43 1.41 -27.90
N PHE A 22 -20.90 0.41 -28.61
CA PHE A 22 -20.84 0.40 -30.07
C PHE A 22 -21.91 -0.54 -30.66
N PRO A 23 -23.21 -0.18 -30.62
CA PRO A 23 -24.30 -1.07 -31.03
C PRO A 23 -24.26 -1.43 -32.52
N GLN A 24 -23.57 -0.63 -33.34
CA GLN A 24 -23.50 -0.79 -34.80
C GLN A 24 -22.53 -1.90 -35.23
N LEU A 25 -21.43 -2.12 -34.50
CA LEU A 25 -20.45 -3.16 -34.84
C LEU A 25 -20.95 -4.53 -34.40
N GLU A 26 -21.66 -4.64 -33.28
CA GLU A 26 -22.17 -5.93 -32.77
C GLU A 26 -23.04 -6.67 -33.80
N GLY A 27 -23.86 -5.96 -34.57
CA GLY A 27 -24.66 -6.56 -35.65
C GLY A 27 -23.87 -6.84 -36.95
N MET A 28 -22.69 -6.26 -37.10
CA MET A 28 -21.77 -6.50 -38.22
C MET A 28 -20.78 -7.64 -37.91
N LEU A 29 -20.47 -7.85 -36.62
CA LEU A 29 -19.69 -8.97 -36.15
C LEU A 29 -20.49 -10.27 -36.38
N HIS A 30 -19.86 -11.26 -37.00
CA HIS A 30 -20.47 -12.55 -37.35
C HIS A 30 -21.61 -12.49 -38.40
N SER A 31 -21.72 -11.39 -39.14
CA SER A 31 -22.64 -11.22 -40.27
C SER A 31 -21.94 -11.49 -41.62
N THR A 32 -22.69 -11.85 -42.65
CA THR A 32 -22.20 -11.89 -44.05
C THR A 32 -22.16 -10.50 -44.70
N TYR A 33 -22.53 -9.46 -43.96
CA TYR A 33 -22.52 -8.08 -44.41
C TYR A 33 -21.10 -7.58 -44.73
N ILE A 34 -20.95 -6.96 -45.90
CA ILE A 34 -19.69 -6.33 -46.33
C ILE A 34 -19.85 -4.82 -46.13
N PRO A 35 -19.04 -4.18 -45.27
CA PRO A 35 -19.11 -2.74 -45.05
C PRO A 35 -18.76 -1.96 -46.31
N SER A 36 -19.44 -0.84 -46.50
CA SER A 36 -19.12 0.17 -47.51
C SER A 36 -17.83 0.93 -47.17
N ASN A 37 -17.21 1.57 -48.17
CA ASN A 37 -15.99 2.37 -47.96
C ASN A 37 -16.18 3.50 -46.94
N SER A 38 -17.38 4.08 -46.84
CA SER A 38 -17.66 5.13 -45.85
C SER A 38 -17.74 4.56 -44.43
N GLU A 39 -18.31 3.36 -44.24
CA GLU A 39 -18.33 2.67 -42.95
C GLU A 39 -16.91 2.26 -42.53
N ILE A 40 -16.11 1.75 -43.46
CA ILE A 40 -14.69 1.42 -43.22
C ILE A 40 -13.93 2.66 -42.74
N MET A 41 -14.09 3.81 -43.41
CA MET A 41 -13.48 5.07 -42.99
C MET A 41 -13.96 5.53 -41.61
N GLN A 42 -15.24 5.41 -41.30
CA GLN A 42 -15.76 5.76 -39.97
C GLN A 42 -15.17 4.85 -38.88
N VAL A 43 -15.03 3.55 -39.15
CA VAL A 43 -14.40 2.61 -38.22
C VAL A 43 -12.92 2.98 -38.01
N HIS A 44 -12.16 3.29 -39.06
CA HIS A 44 -10.77 3.72 -38.93
C HIS A 44 -10.62 4.99 -38.09
N THR A 45 -11.40 6.04 -38.35
CA THR A 45 -11.36 7.28 -37.55
C THR A 45 -11.64 7.01 -36.07
N ARG A 46 -12.56 6.07 -35.77
CA ARG A 46 -12.87 5.68 -34.39
C ARG A 46 -11.75 4.86 -33.75
N ILE A 47 -11.08 3.98 -34.50
CA ILE A 47 -9.88 3.26 -34.04
C ILE A 47 -8.78 4.25 -33.68
N GLU A 48 -8.50 5.22 -34.55
CA GLU A 48 -7.47 6.24 -34.28
C GLU A 48 -7.82 7.08 -33.05
N SER A 49 -9.08 7.50 -32.89
CA SER A 49 -9.53 8.17 -31.68
C SER A 49 -9.38 7.28 -30.43
N ALA A 50 -9.61 5.97 -30.54
CA ALA A 50 -9.46 5.05 -29.41
C ALA A 50 -8.01 4.84 -29.01
N ASN A 51 -7.12 4.71 -30.00
CA ASN A 51 -5.68 4.63 -29.77
C ASN A 51 -5.16 5.89 -29.08
N HIS A 52 -5.58 7.07 -29.55
CA HIS A 52 -5.20 8.34 -28.92
C HIS A 52 -5.61 8.40 -27.44
N ASP A 53 -6.85 8.00 -27.12
CA ASP A 53 -7.31 7.98 -25.73
C ASP A 53 -6.54 6.96 -24.88
N LEU A 54 -6.20 5.80 -25.45
CA LEU A 54 -5.38 4.79 -24.76
C LEU A 54 -4.00 5.35 -24.43
N ASP A 55 -3.34 6.01 -25.38
CA ASP A 55 -2.03 6.64 -25.16
C ASP A 55 -2.09 7.68 -24.03
N LEU A 56 -3.15 8.50 -24.00
CA LEU A 56 -3.36 9.48 -22.92
C LEU A 56 -3.56 8.81 -21.56
N TYR A 57 -4.34 7.74 -21.50
CA TYR A 57 -4.57 7.01 -20.26
C TYR A 57 -3.31 6.30 -19.77
N GLU A 58 -2.53 5.69 -20.67
CA GLU A 58 -1.26 5.05 -20.31
C GLU A 58 -0.26 6.07 -19.73
N ALA A 59 -0.16 7.26 -20.33
CA ALA A 59 0.71 8.32 -19.83
C ALA A 59 0.28 8.81 -18.43
N GLU A 60 -1.01 9.00 -18.18
CA GLU A 60 -1.49 9.42 -16.85
C GLU A 60 -1.33 8.30 -15.81
N ILE A 61 -1.54 7.03 -16.20
CA ILE A 61 -1.27 5.87 -15.32
C ILE A 61 0.21 5.87 -14.91
N GLU A 62 1.13 6.04 -15.86
CA GLU A 62 2.57 6.04 -15.57
C GLU A 62 2.92 7.15 -14.57
N LYS A 63 2.44 8.38 -14.81
CA LYS A 63 2.65 9.53 -13.93
C LYS A 63 2.09 9.31 -12.51
N LEU A 64 0.90 8.71 -12.39
CA LEU A 64 0.31 8.36 -11.09
C LEU A 64 1.12 7.30 -10.36
N LEU A 65 1.62 6.29 -11.07
CA LEU A 65 2.50 5.26 -10.50
C LEU A 65 3.82 5.85 -9.99
N GLN A 66 4.45 6.76 -10.76
CA GLN A 66 5.66 7.48 -10.34
C GLN A 66 5.41 8.31 -9.09
N THR A 67 4.29 9.05 -9.05
CA THR A 67 3.89 9.85 -7.89
C THR A 67 3.69 8.97 -6.64
N LEU A 68 2.96 7.86 -6.81
CA LEU A 68 2.73 6.90 -5.73
C LEU A 68 4.04 6.28 -5.21
N SER A 69 4.98 5.98 -6.11
CA SER A 69 6.29 5.44 -5.73
C SER A 69 7.07 6.42 -4.84
N THR A 70 7.07 7.70 -5.20
CA THR A 70 7.73 8.78 -4.44
C THR A 70 7.12 8.94 -3.05
N LEU A 71 5.78 8.98 -2.96
CA LEU A 71 5.08 9.06 -1.67
C LEU A 71 5.37 7.85 -0.77
N LYS A 72 5.40 6.64 -1.33
CA LYS A 72 5.76 5.42 -0.60
C LYS A 72 7.19 5.50 -0.05
N GLN A 73 8.14 6.02 -0.83
CA GLN A 73 9.52 6.21 -0.39
C GLN A 73 9.60 7.17 0.79
N GLN A 74 9.02 8.37 0.66
CA GLN A 74 9.04 9.39 1.72
C GLN A 74 8.37 8.89 3.00
N ARG A 75 7.22 8.21 2.89
CA ARG A 75 6.54 7.59 4.04
C ARG A 75 7.45 6.58 4.74
N ASN A 76 8.14 5.73 3.98
CA ASN A 76 9.03 4.71 4.56
C ASN A 76 10.22 5.36 5.29
N GLU A 77 10.78 6.44 4.74
CA GLU A 77 11.86 7.21 5.38
C GLU A 77 11.39 7.84 6.69
N LEU A 78 10.24 8.52 6.69
CA LEU A 78 9.64 9.08 7.90
C LEU A 78 9.35 8.01 8.95
N GLN A 79 8.87 6.84 8.54
CA GLN A 79 8.63 5.73 9.44
C GLN A 79 9.93 5.22 10.09
N ARG A 80 11.03 5.13 9.32
CA ARG A 80 12.36 4.80 9.86
C ARG A 80 12.84 5.84 10.85
N HIS A 81 12.76 7.13 10.49
CA HIS A 81 13.16 8.23 11.36
C HIS A 81 12.37 8.20 12.69
N ARG A 82 11.04 8.09 12.61
CA ARG A 82 10.17 7.97 13.78
C ARG A 82 10.57 6.79 14.66
N ASN A 83 10.84 5.63 14.07
CA ASN A 83 11.23 4.44 14.83
C ASN A 83 12.61 4.62 15.49
N CYS A 84 13.55 5.30 14.84
CA CYS A 84 14.85 5.65 15.43
C CYS A 84 14.67 6.56 16.65
N CYS A 85 13.90 7.65 16.51
CA CYS A 85 13.60 8.56 17.62
C CYS A 85 12.91 7.83 18.78
N ARG A 86 11.92 6.97 18.50
CA ARG A 86 11.29 6.12 19.51
C ARG A 86 12.27 5.18 20.19
N ALA A 87 13.22 4.61 19.45
CA ALA A 87 14.24 3.73 20.00
C ALA A 87 15.23 4.49 20.90
N VAL A 88 15.53 5.76 20.62
CA VAL A 88 16.38 6.61 21.46
C VAL A 88 15.71 6.93 22.80
N VAL A 89 14.44 7.32 22.77
CA VAL A 89 13.69 7.65 24.00
C VAL A 89 13.12 6.43 24.72
N SER A 90 13.26 5.24 24.12
CA SER A 90 12.84 3.99 24.72
C SER A 90 13.49 3.82 26.08
N SER A 91 12.67 3.46 27.07
CA SER A 91 13.12 3.06 28.40
C SER A 91 14.17 1.93 28.32
N PHE A 92 14.20 1.18 27.22
CA PHE A 92 15.21 0.14 26.97
C PHE A 92 16.66 0.65 27.06
N ARG A 93 16.92 1.90 26.64
CA ARG A 93 18.27 2.51 26.70
C ARG A 93 18.60 3.20 28.03
N ARG A 94 17.62 3.33 28.93
CA ARG A 94 17.79 3.98 30.25
C ARG A 94 18.14 2.99 31.35
N ILE A 95 18.08 1.70 31.05
CA ILE A 95 18.40 0.63 31.99
C ILE A 95 19.81 0.14 31.64
N PRO A 96 20.76 0.19 32.59
CA PRO A 96 22.08 -0.41 32.44
C PRO A 96 21.98 -1.88 31.98
N PRO A 97 22.87 -2.35 31.10
CA PRO A 97 22.83 -3.72 30.60
C PRO A 97 22.88 -4.78 31.72
N GLU A 98 23.51 -4.46 32.85
CA GLU A 98 23.54 -5.30 34.05
C GLU A 98 22.13 -5.48 34.64
N LEU A 99 21.33 -4.42 34.67
CA LEU A 99 19.95 -4.48 35.14
C LEU A 99 19.03 -5.22 34.14
N TRP A 100 19.33 -5.19 32.84
CA TRP A 100 18.64 -6.06 31.89
C TRP A 100 18.89 -7.53 32.20
N ALA A 101 20.14 -7.90 32.45
CA ALA A 101 20.48 -9.28 32.82
C ALA A 101 19.77 -9.71 34.11
N GLU A 102 19.77 -8.87 35.13
CA GLU A 102 19.03 -9.10 36.39
C GLU A 102 17.52 -9.27 36.16
N ILE A 103 16.88 -8.37 35.38
CA ILE A 103 15.45 -8.46 35.04
C ILE A 103 15.16 -9.77 34.29
N PHE A 104 16.01 -10.14 33.34
CA PHE A 104 15.87 -11.40 32.61
C PHE A 104 16.01 -12.60 33.54
N LEU A 105 17.05 -12.67 34.39
CA LEU A 105 17.26 -13.76 35.35
C LEU A 105 16.11 -13.88 36.36
N PHE A 106 15.63 -12.74 36.88
CA PHE A 106 14.49 -12.67 37.78
C PHE A 106 13.19 -13.11 37.10
N ALA A 107 12.92 -12.64 35.88
CA ALA A 107 11.73 -13.02 35.12
C ALA A 107 11.75 -14.50 34.68
N LEU A 108 12.94 -15.07 34.53
CA LEU A 108 13.15 -16.49 34.26
C LEU A 108 12.96 -17.36 35.51
N ASP A 109 12.85 -16.79 36.72
CA ASP A 109 12.74 -17.54 37.98
C ASP A 109 13.82 -18.65 38.09
N ASN A 110 15.06 -18.33 37.69
CA ASN A 110 16.18 -19.27 37.54
C ASN A 110 15.98 -20.44 36.57
N GLN A 111 15.01 -20.37 35.65
CA GLN A 111 14.88 -21.35 34.57
C GLN A 111 15.96 -21.14 33.51
N PRO A 112 16.68 -22.20 33.10
CA PRO A 112 17.70 -22.08 32.06
C PRO A 112 17.06 -21.71 30.71
N LEU A 113 17.67 -20.76 30.01
CA LEU A 113 17.35 -20.50 28.61
C LEU A 113 17.66 -21.76 27.80
N LEU A 114 16.63 -22.46 27.33
CA LEU A 114 16.81 -23.61 26.46
C LEU A 114 17.20 -23.09 25.07
N VAL A 115 18.50 -23.16 24.77
CA VAL A 115 19.02 -22.97 23.40
C VAL A 115 18.89 -24.31 22.68
N ALA A 116 17.77 -24.51 21.99
CA ALA A 116 17.59 -25.64 21.10
C ALA A 116 17.86 -25.18 19.66
N GLU A 117 18.80 -25.83 18.98
CA GLU A 117 18.99 -25.73 17.51
C GLU A 117 18.99 -24.29 16.96
N HIS A 118 19.81 -23.41 17.54
CA HIS A 118 19.94 -22.00 17.14
C HIS A 118 18.68 -21.15 17.28
N ARG A 119 17.67 -21.61 18.03
CA ARG A 119 16.48 -20.84 18.37
C ARG A 119 16.47 -20.54 19.87
N ILE A 120 16.41 -19.25 20.20
CA ILE A 120 16.17 -18.80 21.58
C ILE A 120 14.67 -18.98 21.84
N VAL A 121 14.30 -20.02 22.60
CA VAL A 121 12.92 -20.20 23.06
C VAL A 121 12.79 -19.48 24.39
N ALA A 122 12.25 -18.26 24.35
CA ALA A 122 11.94 -17.53 25.57
C ALA A 122 10.78 -18.23 26.31
N PRO A 123 10.90 -18.50 27.63
CA PRO A 123 9.79 -19.03 28.39
C PRO A 123 8.61 -18.04 28.40
N ARG A 124 7.40 -18.55 28.62
CA ARG A 124 6.18 -17.74 28.58
C ARG A 124 6.20 -16.75 29.74
N PHE A 125 6.52 -15.48 29.44
CA PHE A 125 6.41 -14.39 30.40
C PHE A 125 4.93 -14.19 30.78
N LEU A 126 4.56 -14.63 31.98
CA LEU A 126 3.32 -14.21 32.61
C LEU A 126 3.62 -12.92 33.38
N PHE A 127 3.36 -11.77 32.77
CA PHE A 127 3.34 -10.51 33.51
C PHE A 127 2.24 -10.60 34.57
N ARG A 128 2.60 -10.96 35.80
CA ARG A 128 1.69 -10.86 36.94
C ARG A 128 1.35 -9.39 37.10
N ARG A 129 0.16 -8.99 36.65
CA ARG A 129 -0.43 -7.71 37.03
C ARG A 129 -0.53 -7.71 38.55
N HIS A 130 0.33 -6.94 39.21
CA HIS A 130 0.14 -6.58 40.61
C HIS A 130 -1.15 -5.74 40.67
N VAL A 131 -2.26 -6.40 40.96
CA VAL A 131 -3.45 -5.73 41.47
C VAL A 131 -3.03 -5.20 42.85
N ARG A 132 -2.93 -3.88 42.99
CA ARG A 132 -2.72 -3.25 44.29
C ARG A 132 -3.93 -3.59 45.17
N SER A 133 -3.76 -4.57 46.05
CA SER A 133 -4.65 -4.79 47.17
C SER A 133 -4.54 -3.58 48.09
N GLY A 134 -5.52 -2.69 48.02
CA GLY A 134 -5.70 -1.64 49.02
C GLY A 134 -6.15 -2.27 50.34
N GLY A 135 -5.33 -2.11 51.37
CA GLY A 135 -5.72 -2.10 52.78
C GLY A 135 -4.96 -0.92 53.41
N MET A 136 -5.50 -0.11 54.31
CA MET A 136 -6.70 -0.23 55.15
C MET A 136 -7.51 1.07 55.08
#